data_AF-A0A4R2A146-F1
#
_entry.id   AF-A0A4R2A146-F1
#
_cell.length_a   1.000
_cell.length_b   1.000
_cell.length_c   1.000
_cell.angle_alpha   90.00
_cell.angle_beta   90.00
_cell.angle_gamma   90.00
#
_symmetry.space_group_name_H-M   'P 1'
#
loop_
_entity.id
_entity.type
_entity.pdbx_description
1 polymer ?
#
loop_
_entity_poly.entity_id
_entity_poly.type
_entity_poly.pdbx_seq_one_letter_code
_entity_poly.pdbx_strand_id
1 'polypeptide(L)'
;MRLEEHQISELYNSLAAAEQDELIRLLSKAFKTEISLMQEALASMPLEQLMPMRDIVRGYVLTKKNVPSIMDAYTALDTGKLPRKISFGRGREPADHAD
;
A
#
# COMPACT_ATOMS: atom_id res chain seq x y z
N MET A 1 6.47 -2.54 -23.38
CA MET A 1 6.34 -2.63 -21.91
C MET A 1 4.87 -2.63 -21.58
N ARG A 2 4.39 -3.65 -20.87
CA ARG A 2 2.99 -3.74 -20.41
C ARG A 2 2.75 -2.70 -19.31
N LEU A 3 1.49 -2.31 -19.12
CA LEU A 3 1.12 -1.26 -18.15
C LEU A 3 1.53 -1.65 -16.73
N GLU A 4 1.33 -2.92 -16.36
CA GLU A 4 1.64 -3.46 -15.05
C GLU A 4 3.14 -3.42 -14.75
N GLU A 5 3.98 -3.76 -15.73
CA GLU A 5 5.44 -3.69 -15.61
C GLU A 5 5.89 -2.26 -15.32
N HIS A 6 5.39 -1.30 -16.13
CA HIS A 6 5.71 0.11 -15.96
C HIS A 6 5.33 0.61 -14.56
N GLN A 7 4.10 0.30 -14.12
CA GLN A 7 3.60 0.73 -12.82
C GLN A 7 4.38 0.11 -11.66
N ILE A 8 4.74 -1.18 -11.74
CA ILE A 8 5.57 -1.84 -10.73
C ILE A 8 6.93 -1.15 -10.65
N SER A 9 7.60 -0.94 -11.80
CA SER A 9 8.92 -0.30 -11.83
C SER A 9 8.89 1.13 -11.30
N GLU A 10 7.91 1.96 -11.68
CA GLU A 10 7.80 3.32 -11.15
C GLU A 10 7.57 3.35 -9.64
N LEU A 11 6.65 2.52 -9.15
CA LEU A 11 6.34 2.45 -7.72
C LEU A 11 7.54 1.97 -6.91
N TYR A 12 8.22 0.91 -7.39
CA TYR A 12 9.43 0.38 -6.77
C TYR A 12 10.57 1.42 -6.74
N ASN A 13 10.80 2.12 -7.85
CA ASN A 13 11.83 3.16 -7.95
C ASN A 13 11.51 4.40 -7.09
N SER A 14 10.25 4.58 -6.67
CA SER A 14 9.87 5.66 -5.74
C SER A 14 10.20 5.38 -4.27
N LEU A 15 10.61 4.16 -3.95
CA LEU A 15 10.97 3.71 -2.60
C LEU A 15 12.46 3.93 -2.31
N ALA A 16 12.80 4.10 -1.03
CA ALA A 16 14.20 4.08 -0.60
C ALA A 16 14.78 2.66 -0.71
N ALA A 17 16.11 2.53 -0.83
CA ALA A 17 16.77 1.23 -1.00
C ALA A 17 16.42 0.20 0.10
N ALA A 18 16.33 0.64 1.36
CA ALA A 18 15.93 -0.24 2.47
C ALA A 18 14.48 -0.75 2.33
N GLU A 19 13.59 0.08 1.81
CA GLU A 19 12.19 -0.27 1.59
C GLU A 19 12.01 -1.18 0.37
N GLN A 20 12.86 -1.01 -0.64
CA GLN A 20 12.95 -1.88 -1.81
C GLN A 20 13.35 -3.30 -1.40
N ASP A 21 14.39 -3.44 -0.56
CA ASP A 21 14.83 -4.74 -0.04
C ASP A 21 13.73 -5.42 0.78
N GLU A 22 13.03 -4.66 1.64
CA GLU A 22 11.90 -5.16 2.42
C GLU A 22 10.75 -5.64 1.52
N LEU A 23 10.43 -4.88 0.47
CA LEU A 23 9.40 -5.24 -0.51
C LEU A 23 9.76 -6.52 -1.27
N ILE A 24 11.01 -6.67 -1.73
CA ILE A 24 11.46 -7.90 -2.40
C ILE A 24 11.32 -9.12 -1.48
N ARG A 25 11.70 -8.99 -0.21
CA ARG A 25 11.54 -10.08 0.77
C ARG A 25 10.07 -10.44 0.99
N LEU A 26 9.19 -9.44 1.09
CA LEU A 26 7.75 -9.63 1.25
C LEU A 26 7.14 -10.35 0.05
N LEU A 27 7.46 -9.90 -1.16
CA LEU A 27 7.00 -10.53 -2.40
C LEU A 27 7.54 -11.95 -2.52
N SER A 28 8.82 -12.17 -2.25
CA SER A 28 9.41 -13.51 -2.33
C SER A 28 8.73 -14.49 -1.37
N LYS A 29 8.36 -14.03 -0.18
CA LYS A 29 7.57 -14.81 0.78
C LYS A 29 6.13 -15.07 0.29
N ALA A 30 5.47 -14.06 -0.26
CA ALA A 30 4.08 -14.17 -0.73
C ALA A 30 3.94 -15.14 -1.91
N PHE A 31 4.88 -15.08 -2.87
CA PHE A 31 4.89 -15.92 -4.06
C PHE A 31 5.65 -17.24 -3.86
N LYS A 32 6.27 -17.46 -2.69
CA LYS A 32 7.07 -18.65 -2.35
C LYS A 32 8.17 -18.95 -3.37
N THR A 33 8.73 -17.91 -3.97
CA THR A 33 9.78 -17.98 -4.99
C THR A 33 10.64 -16.72 -4.88
N GLU A 34 11.85 -16.77 -5.43
CA GLU A 34 12.67 -15.57 -5.53
C GLU A 34 12.05 -14.60 -6.55
N ILE A 35 11.82 -13.36 -6.13
CA ILE A 35 11.22 -12.32 -6.98
C ILE A 35 12.30 -11.29 -7.31
N SER A 36 12.44 -11.01 -8.61
CA SER A 36 13.19 -9.87 -9.12
C SER A 36 12.23 -8.88 -9.75
N LEU A 37 12.38 -7.60 -9.39
CA LEU A 37 11.61 -6.48 -9.95
C LEU A 37 12.39 -5.73 -11.04
N MET A 38 13.46 -6.34 -11.57
CA MET A 38 14.14 -5.84 -12.76
C MET A 38 13.24 -5.95 -13.99
N GLN A 39 13.43 -5.06 -14.96
CA GLN A 39 12.55 -4.94 -16.12
C GLN A 39 12.47 -6.24 -16.92
N GLU A 40 13.59 -6.93 -17.08
CA GLU A 40 13.70 -8.20 -17.80
C GLU A 40 12.93 -9.32 -17.08
N ALA A 41 12.98 -9.34 -15.75
CA ALA A 41 12.26 -10.31 -14.94
C ALA A 41 10.75 -10.10 -15.04
N LEU A 42 10.29 -8.85 -14.92
CA LEU A 42 8.87 -8.49 -15.08
C LEU A 42 8.36 -8.83 -16.49
N ALA A 43 9.17 -8.61 -17.53
CA ALA A 43 8.84 -8.94 -18.91
C ALA A 43 8.60 -10.45 -19.12
N SER A 44 9.27 -11.30 -18.35
CA SER A 44 9.11 -12.75 -18.41
C SER A 44 7.89 -13.28 -17.64
N MET A 45 7.28 -12.47 -16.77
CA MET A 45 6.16 -12.91 -15.94
C MET A 45 4.83 -12.91 -16.71
N PRO A 46 3.96 -13.90 -16.47
CA PRO A 46 2.61 -13.90 -17.03
C PRO A 46 1.76 -12.77 -16.42
N LEU A 47 0.79 -12.26 -17.19
CA LEU A 47 -0.02 -11.10 -16.78
C LEU A 47 -0.81 -11.38 -15.49
N GLU A 48 -1.26 -12.62 -15.32
CA GLU A 48 -2.00 -13.12 -14.17
C GLU A 48 -1.20 -13.02 -12.87
N GLN A 49 0.14 -13.03 -12.95
CA GLN A 49 1.02 -12.83 -11.80
C GLN A 49 1.41 -11.35 -11.61
N LEU A 50 1.52 -10.60 -12.70
CA LEU A 50 1.85 -9.18 -12.66
C LEU A 50 0.75 -8.34 -11.99
N MET A 51 -0.52 -8.64 -12.23
CA MET A 51 -1.65 -7.93 -11.62
C MET A 51 -1.62 -7.97 -10.08
N PRO A 52 -1.59 -9.15 -9.42
CA PRO A 52 -1.52 -9.20 -7.96
C PRO A 52 -0.22 -8.63 -7.42
N MET A 53 0.90 -8.80 -8.14
CA MET A 53 2.17 -8.18 -7.75
C MET A 53 2.09 -6.66 -7.74
N ARG A 54 1.54 -6.05 -8.79
CA ARG A 54 1.29 -4.61 -8.88
C ARG A 54 0.45 -4.13 -7.69
N ASP A 55 -0.63 -4.85 -7.38
CA ASP A 55 -1.54 -4.44 -6.31
C ASP A 55 -0.87 -4.50 -4.93
N ILE A 56 -0.03 -5.51 -4.68
CA ILE A 56 0.79 -5.61 -3.46
C ILE A 56 1.79 -4.44 -3.39
N VAL A 57 2.53 -4.17 -4.47
CA VAL A 57 3.51 -3.08 -4.52
C VAL A 57 2.83 -1.73 -4.28
N ARG A 58 1.67 -1.50 -4.91
CA ARG A 58 0.88 -0.29 -4.70
C ARG A 58 0.40 -0.14 -3.26
N GLY A 59 -0.12 -1.22 -2.67
CA GLY A 59 -0.54 -1.25 -1.27
C GLY A 59 0.62 -0.93 -0.32
N TYR A 60 1.78 -1.54 -0.55
CA TYR A 60 2.99 -1.30 0.23
C TYR A 60 3.43 0.17 0.18
N VAL A 61 3.52 0.76 -1.01
CA VAL A 61 3.89 2.17 -1.18
C VAL A 61 2.88 3.09 -0.48
N LEU A 62 1.58 2.80 -0.58
CA LEU A 62 0.54 3.56 0.11
C LEU A 62 0.71 3.50 1.63
N THR A 63 1.06 2.34 2.17
CA THR A 63 1.30 2.19 3.61
C THR A 63 2.54 2.97 4.06
N LYS A 64 3.67 2.90 3.34
CA LYS A 64 4.88 3.65 3.70
C LYS A 64 4.70 5.15 3.61
N LYS A 65 3.93 5.65 2.62
CA LYS A 65 3.71 7.10 2.44
C LYS A 65 2.70 7.70 3.39
N ASN A 66 1.67 6.95 3.81
CA ASN A 66 0.52 7.52 4.52
C ASN A 66 0.31 6.97 5.94
N VAL A 67 0.97 5.88 6.32
CA VAL A 67 0.87 5.36 7.69
C VAL A 67 2.01 5.99 8.50
N PRO A 68 1.72 6.90 9.43
CA PRO A 68 2.75 7.43 10.31
C PRO A 68 3.42 6.28 11.08
N SER A 69 4.73 6.35 11.25
CA SER A 69 5.45 5.45 12.15
C SER A 69 4.76 5.45 13.52
N ILE A 70 4.80 4.34 14.25
CA ILE A 70 4.28 4.30 15.64
C ILE A 70 4.90 5.45 16.47
N MET A 71 6.16 5.78 16.20
CA MET A 71 6.85 6.90 16.85
C MET A 71 6.26 8.26 16.44
N ASP A 72 5.94 8.44 15.16
CA ASP A 72 5.33 9.67 14.65
C ASP A 72 3.90 9.83 15.15
N ALA A 73 3.14 8.73 15.21
CA ALA A 73 1.80 8.66 15.77
C ALA A 73 1.81 8.97 17.27
N TYR A 74 2.76 8.41 18.02
CA TYR A 74 2.96 8.71 19.45
C TYR A 74 3.32 10.19 19.66
N THR A 75 4.21 10.74 18.84
CA THR A 75 4.57 12.17 18.90
C THR A 75 3.38 13.08 18.54
N ALA A 76 2.55 12.67 17.58
CA ALA A 76 1.32 13.39 17.24
C ALA A 76 0.25 13.33 18.34
N LEU A 77 0.19 12.21 19.09
CA LEU A 77 -0.64 12.04 20.28
C LEU A 77 -0.15 12.93 21.43
N ASP A 78 1.15 12.94 21.70
CA ASP A 78 1.78 13.70 22.79
C ASP A 78 1.71 15.21 22.55
N THR A 79 1.82 15.65 21.29
CA THR A 79 1.71 17.08 20.92
C THR A 79 0.28 17.63 20.90
N GLY A 80 -0.74 16.85 21.27
CA GLY A 80 -2.12 17.33 21.40
C GLY A 80 -2.78 17.79 20.10
N LYS A 81 -2.17 17.48 18.94
CA LYS A 81 -2.64 17.90 17.60
C LYS A 81 -3.80 17.05 17.06
N LEU A 82 -4.15 15.96 17.73
CA LEU A 82 -5.32 15.18 17.35
C LEU A 82 -6.60 15.92 17.76
N PRO A 83 -7.57 16.10 16.85
CA PRO A 83 -8.84 16.72 17.18
C PRO A 83 -9.53 15.89 18.26
N ARG A 84 -9.68 16.49 19.45
CA ARG A 84 -10.31 15.88 20.64
C ARG A 84 -11.79 15.51 20.46
N LYS A 85 -12.38 15.83 19.31
CA LYS A 85 -13.74 15.45 18.91
C LYS A 85 -13.72 14.88 17.50
N ILE A 86 -13.91 13.58 17.39
CA ILE A 86 -14.36 12.94 16.15
C ILE A 86 -15.89 12.93 16.21
N SER A 87 -16.52 13.73 15.37
CA SER A 87 -17.97 13.71 15.17
C SER A 87 -18.27 12.67 14.08
N PHE A 88 -18.77 11.51 14.46
CA PHE A 88 -19.50 10.66 13.53
C PHE A 88 -20.84 11.36 13.28
N GLY A 89 -21.03 11.93 12.09
CA GLY A 89 -22.28 12.60 11.72
C GLY A 89 -23.48 11.72 12.04
N ARG A 90 -24.62 12.32 12.43
CA ARG A 90 -25.84 11.58 12.76
C ARG A 90 -26.19 10.68 11.57
N GLY A 91 -26.16 9.37 11.79
CA GLY A 91 -26.78 8.43 10.87
C GLY A 91 -28.22 8.89 10.64
N ARG A 92 -28.58 9.13 9.39
CA ARG A 92 -29.96 9.34 9.01
C ARG A 92 -30.66 8.01 9.30
N GLU A 93 -31.42 7.93 10.39
CA GLU A 93 -32.34 6.81 10.59
C GLU A 93 -33.26 6.75 9.35
N PRO A 94 -33.53 5.55 8.79
CA PRO A 94 -34.54 5.44 7.77
C PRO A 94 -35.88 5.81 8.41
N ALA A 95 -36.63 6.71 7.76
CA ALA A 95 -37.96 7.06 8.19
C ALA A 95 -38.83 5.80 8.14
N ASP A 96 -39.20 5.27 9.30
CA ASP A 96 -40.22 4.24 9.40
C ASP A 96 -41.53 4.79 8.83
N HIS A 97 -42.03 4.09 7.83
CA HIS A 97 -43.38 4.25 7.32
C HIS A 97 -44.37 3.94 8.44
N ALA A 98 -45.22 4.91 8.77
CA ALA A 98 -46.45 4.67 9.51
C ALA A 98 -47.62 5.08 8.61
N ASP A 99 -48.45 4.08 8.28
CA ASP A 99 -49.76 4.19 7.64
C ASP A 99 -50.76 4.99 8.50
#